data_AF-A0AAZ3P057-F1
#
_entry.id   AF-A0AAZ3P057-F1
#
_cell.length_a   1.000
_cell.length_b   1.000
_cell.length_c   1.000
_cell.angle_alpha   90.00
_cell.angle_beta   90.00
_cell.angle_gamma   90.00
#
_symmetry.space_group_name_H-M   'P 1'
#
loop_
_entity.id
_entity.type
_entity.pdbx_description
1 polymer ?
#
loop_
_entity_poly.entity_id
_entity_poly.type
_entity_poly.pdbx_seq_one_letter_code
_entity_poly.pdbx_strand_id
1 'polypeptide(L)'
;MASEDQGLQNRALVTSSGKRKEKLRHSVVARPVHLSPAVSTDTNGTVAVPKWIHSHTQRPGQKVKDLIGPEREAALKAMQTGVYVGWRCPDLTWDCFRVGDSSMCFCGHHLYEHGKYTGSSVRVPCLVPSCSCGAFAFMPSRPEEVGEPWVRGRPGFDSQVWRALCRCKHPHQQHSPRAGHSCRVGGCRCVIFQSSFLCASCDQHWEKHETFFETEQSRRKQGLPYGDAYMPFAEVPTLRNAVLTGRLKDTYALSDSTRKAV
;
A
#
# COMPACT_ATOMS: atom_id res chain seq x y z
N MET A 1 64.68 -24.82 22.15
CA MET A 1 64.70 -24.28 23.52
C MET A 1 63.41 -23.46 23.61
N ALA A 2 62.29 -24.03 24.08
CA ALA A 2 61.88 -24.03 25.51
C ALA A 2 62.11 -22.61 26.09
N SER A 3 61.10 -21.87 26.56
CA SER A 3 59.99 -22.28 27.43
C SER A 3 59.08 -21.07 27.71
N GLU A 4 57.78 -21.35 27.91
CA GLU A 4 56.84 -20.84 28.94
C GLU A 4 56.73 -19.33 29.23
N ASP A 5 55.66 -18.76 29.80
CA ASP A 5 54.21 -18.96 29.98
C ASP A 5 53.80 -17.78 30.89
N GLN A 6 52.49 -17.54 31.06
CA GLN A 6 51.84 -16.70 32.07
C GLN A 6 51.81 -15.19 31.75
N GLY A 7 50.66 -14.50 31.68
CA GLY A 7 49.37 -14.74 32.30
C GLY A 7 49.10 -13.64 33.32
N LEU A 8 48.05 -12.83 33.10
CA LEU A 8 47.16 -12.15 34.07
C LEU A 8 46.56 -10.89 33.41
N GLN A 9 45.25 -10.91 33.11
CA GLN A 9 44.16 -10.41 33.97
C GLN A 9 44.21 -8.89 34.17
N ASN A 10 43.34 -8.17 33.45
CA ASN A 10 42.88 -6.86 33.92
C ASN A 10 41.44 -6.97 34.41
N ARG A 11 41.31 -6.83 35.73
CA ARG A 11 40.09 -6.76 36.51
C ARG A 11 39.31 -5.48 36.19
N ALA A 12 38.00 -5.66 36.09
CA ALA A 12 37.02 -4.59 36.19
C ALA A 12 37.12 -3.85 37.54
N LEU A 13 36.87 -2.55 37.51
CA LEU A 13 36.40 -1.78 38.66
C LEU A 13 35.09 -1.10 38.28
N VAL A 14 34.05 -1.61 38.92
CA VAL A 14 32.66 -1.19 38.89
C VAL A 14 32.51 -0.03 39.87
N THR A 15 31.81 1.02 39.46
CA THR A 15 31.09 1.89 40.41
C THR A 15 29.61 1.96 40.01
N SER A 16 28.83 1.25 40.83
CA SER A 16 27.43 1.43 41.24
C SER A 16 26.89 2.87 41.17
N SER A 17 25.60 3.18 41.14
CA SER A 17 24.34 2.43 41.13
C SER A 17 23.24 3.49 40.94
N GLY A 18 22.31 3.26 40.03
CA GLY A 18 21.08 4.04 39.91
C GLY A 18 19.91 3.09 39.69
N LYS A 19 19.22 2.71 40.77
CA LYS A 19 18.11 1.75 40.78
C LYS A 19 16.95 2.25 39.90
N ARG A 20 16.51 1.45 38.92
CA ARG A 20 15.12 1.49 38.46
C ARG A 20 14.58 0.07 38.23
N LYS A 21 13.47 -0.19 38.91
CA LYS A 21 12.81 -1.48 39.09
C LYS A 21 12.43 -2.12 37.75
N GLU A 22 12.78 -3.39 37.64
CA GLU A 22 12.26 -4.36 36.69
C GLU A 22 10.73 -4.49 36.82
N LYS A 23 10.02 -4.45 35.70
CA LYS A 23 8.65 -4.94 35.61
C LYS A 23 8.61 -5.99 34.50
N LEU A 24 8.61 -7.26 34.92
CA LEU A 24 8.07 -8.36 34.12
C LEU A 24 6.72 -7.94 33.56
N ARG A 25 6.61 -7.85 32.24
CA ARG A 25 5.32 -7.78 31.56
C ARG A 25 5.08 -9.13 30.90
N HIS A 26 4.07 -9.80 31.45
CA HIS A 26 3.49 -11.04 30.97
C HIS A 26 3.31 -11.02 29.45
N SER A 27 3.79 -12.08 28.81
CA SER A 27 3.55 -12.39 27.40
C SER A 27 2.05 -12.62 27.21
N VAL A 28 1.34 -11.58 26.77
CA VAL A 28 -0.01 -11.72 26.21
C VAL A 28 0.17 -12.04 24.74
N VAL A 29 -0.21 -13.26 24.35
CA VAL A 29 -0.32 -13.68 22.95
C VAL A 29 -1.38 -12.81 22.29
N ALA A 30 -0.93 -11.77 21.57
CA ALA A 30 -1.82 -10.90 20.81
C ALA A 30 -2.24 -11.62 19.53
N ARG A 31 -3.52 -11.98 19.44
CA ARG A 31 -4.16 -12.39 18.18
C ARG A 31 -4.16 -11.17 17.24
N PRO A 32 -3.76 -11.29 15.96
CA PRO A 32 -3.70 -10.14 15.08
C PRO A 32 -5.11 -9.72 14.69
N VAL A 33 -5.49 -8.49 15.05
CA VAL A 33 -6.69 -7.82 14.57
C VAL A 33 -6.28 -6.96 13.37
N HIS A 34 -6.88 -7.25 12.22
CA HIS A 34 -6.73 -6.50 10.99
C HIS A 34 -7.12 -5.03 11.19
N LEU A 35 -6.18 -4.11 11.00
CA LEU A 35 -6.45 -2.68 10.87
C LEU A 35 -5.57 -2.12 9.74
N SER A 36 -6.18 -1.96 8.56
CA SER A 36 -5.78 -0.96 7.57
C SER A 36 -6.19 0.44 8.11
N PRO A 37 -5.63 1.54 7.61
CA PRO A 37 -5.42 2.73 8.41
C PRO A 37 -6.73 3.48 8.70
N ALA A 38 -6.84 3.91 9.96
CA ALA A 38 -7.67 5.00 10.46
C ALA A 38 -9.06 5.16 9.82
N VAL A 39 -9.86 4.09 9.85
CA VAL A 39 -11.30 4.26 9.95
C VAL A 39 -11.71 3.86 11.36
N SER A 40 -11.79 4.84 12.24
CA SER A 40 -12.42 4.68 13.55
C SER A 40 -13.90 4.36 13.31
N THR A 41 -14.28 3.11 13.54
CA THR A 41 -15.70 2.74 13.66
C THR A 41 -16.18 3.17 15.04
N ASP A 42 -17.34 3.83 15.10
CA ASP A 42 -18.02 3.99 16.40
C ASP A 42 -18.51 2.63 16.93
N THR A 43 -19.01 2.62 18.16
CA THR A 43 -19.51 1.40 18.82
C THR A 43 -20.67 0.71 18.09
N ASN A 44 -21.21 1.32 17.03
CA ASN A 44 -22.27 0.78 16.19
C ASN A 44 -21.77 0.28 14.82
N GLY A 45 -20.46 0.26 14.58
CA GLY A 45 -19.88 -0.16 13.30
C GLY A 45 -20.05 0.89 12.19
N THR A 46 -20.40 2.13 12.54
CA THR A 46 -20.50 3.23 11.58
C THR A 46 -19.09 3.68 11.24
N VAL A 47 -18.71 3.53 9.98
CA VAL A 47 -17.48 4.08 9.43
C VAL A 47 -17.67 5.57 9.19
N ALA A 48 -16.93 6.40 9.94
CA ALA A 48 -16.88 7.84 9.68
C ALA A 48 -16.26 8.08 8.30
N VAL A 49 -17.09 8.50 7.35
CA VAL A 49 -16.62 8.88 6.01
C VAL A 49 -15.84 10.20 6.14
N PRO A 50 -14.56 10.26 5.70
CA PRO A 50 -13.77 11.48 5.81
C PRO A 50 -14.47 12.72 5.23
N LYS A 51 -14.42 13.86 5.93
CA LYS A 51 -15.12 15.12 5.56
C LYS A 51 -14.85 15.59 4.13
N TRP A 52 -13.70 15.27 3.53
CA TRP A 52 -13.37 15.63 2.14
C TRP A 52 -14.21 14.86 1.10
N ILE A 53 -14.80 13.72 1.47
CA ILE A 53 -15.77 12.97 0.65
C ILE A 53 -17.15 13.65 0.73
N HIS A 54 -17.42 14.41 1.80
CA HIS A 54 -18.70 15.11 2.02
C HIS A 54 -18.70 16.59 1.63
N SER A 55 -17.54 17.24 1.44
CA SER A 55 -17.53 18.67 1.09
C SER A 55 -17.97 18.89 -0.36
N HIS A 56 -19.24 19.25 -0.52
CA HIS A 56 -19.89 19.85 -1.71
C HIS A 56 -20.19 18.97 -2.93
N THR A 57 -20.49 17.67 -2.77
CA THR A 57 -20.96 16.83 -3.89
C THR A 57 -22.36 16.29 -3.67
N GLN A 58 -23.26 16.45 -4.64
CA GLN A 58 -24.61 15.87 -4.62
C GLN A 58 -24.62 14.33 -4.64
N ARG A 59 -23.46 13.67 -4.85
CA ARG A 59 -23.32 12.20 -4.95
C ARG A 59 -21.99 11.68 -4.35
N PRO A 60 -21.86 11.64 -3.00
CA PRO A 60 -20.63 11.21 -2.34
C PRO A 60 -20.22 9.76 -2.67
N GLY A 61 -21.19 8.87 -2.94
CA GLY A 61 -20.89 7.50 -3.37
C GLY A 61 -20.24 7.40 -4.75
N GLN A 62 -20.59 8.30 -5.67
CA GLN A 62 -19.96 8.36 -6.99
C GLN A 62 -18.51 8.81 -6.88
N LYS A 63 -18.23 9.79 -6.02
CA LYS A 63 -16.86 10.25 -5.74
C LYS A 63 -15.98 9.12 -5.16
N VAL A 64 -16.51 8.34 -4.22
CA VAL A 64 -15.80 7.16 -3.69
C VAL A 64 -15.51 6.15 -4.80
N LYS A 65 -16.50 5.86 -5.64
CA LYS A 65 -16.36 4.95 -6.77
C LYS A 65 -15.32 5.43 -7.79
N ASP A 66 -15.28 6.72 -8.10
CA ASP A 66 -14.34 7.27 -9.08
C ASP A 66 -12.90 7.24 -8.55
N LEU A 67 -12.70 7.53 -7.26
CA LEU A 67 -11.38 7.56 -6.65
C LEU A 67 -10.75 6.17 -6.53
N ILE A 68 -11.55 5.21 -6.08
CA ILE A 68 -11.16 3.80 -5.88
C ILE A 68 -11.38 2.98 -7.17
N GLY A 69 -11.85 3.62 -8.24
CA GLY A 69 -12.14 3.00 -9.54
C GLY A 69 -11.00 2.11 -10.05
N PRO A 70 -9.74 2.61 -10.09
CA PRO A 70 -8.61 1.81 -10.55
C PRO A 70 -8.36 0.55 -9.70
N GLU A 71 -8.44 0.66 -8.37
CA GLU A 71 -8.28 -0.51 -7.50
C GLU A 71 -9.45 -1.50 -7.63
N ARG A 72 -10.68 -1.00 -7.84
CA ARG A 72 -11.86 -1.82 -8.12
C ARG A 72 -11.69 -2.58 -9.42
N GLU A 73 -11.27 -1.91 -10.49
CA GLU A 73 -11.04 -2.54 -11.79
C GLU A 73 -9.93 -3.60 -11.72
N ALA A 74 -8.83 -3.30 -11.01
CA ALA A 74 -7.78 -4.26 -10.72
C ALA A 74 -8.30 -5.49 -9.96
N ALA A 75 -9.14 -5.29 -8.93
CA ALA A 75 -9.73 -6.38 -8.16
C ALA A 75 -10.63 -7.28 -9.02
N LEU A 76 -11.53 -6.68 -9.81
CA LEU A 76 -12.42 -7.41 -10.70
C LEU A 76 -11.64 -8.21 -11.75
N LYS A 77 -10.59 -7.63 -12.33
CA LYS A 77 -9.70 -8.33 -13.27
C LYS A 77 -8.97 -9.49 -12.59
N ALA A 78 -8.51 -9.31 -11.36
CA ALA A 78 -7.83 -10.36 -10.61
C ALA A 78 -8.76 -11.56 -10.36
N MET A 79 -10.01 -11.30 -9.97
CA MET A 79 -11.04 -12.34 -9.80
C MET A 79 -11.37 -13.05 -11.12
N GLN A 80 -11.40 -12.33 -12.24
CA GLN A 80 -11.67 -12.90 -13.55
C GLN A 80 -10.52 -13.79 -14.07
N THR A 81 -9.27 -13.39 -13.82
CA THR A 81 -8.08 -14.03 -14.40
C THR A 81 -7.38 -15.01 -13.45
N GLY A 82 -7.69 -14.94 -12.15
CA GLY A 82 -6.98 -15.68 -11.11
C GLY A 82 -5.57 -15.17 -10.82
N VAL A 83 -5.18 -14.01 -11.37
CA VAL A 83 -3.86 -13.38 -11.19
C VAL A 83 -4.03 -12.05 -10.46
N TYR A 84 -3.42 -11.96 -9.29
CA TYR A 84 -3.52 -10.84 -8.36
C TYR A 84 -2.22 -10.05 -8.40
N VAL A 85 -2.33 -8.75 -8.70
CA VAL A 85 -1.19 -7.82 -8.68
C VAL A 85 -1.38 -6.85 -7.53
N GLY A 86 -0.55 -7.02 -6.49
CA GLY A 86 -0.64 -6.28 -5.24
C GLY A 86 0.63 -5.45 -4.99
N TRP A 87 0.49 -4.35 -4.28
CA TRP A 87 1.61 -3.57 -3.79
C TRP A 87 1.53 -3.46 -2.27
N ARG A 88 2.55 -3.97 -1.56
CA ARG A 88 2.58 -4.04 -0.09
C ARG A 88 3.99 -4.10 0.44
N CYS A 89 4.14 -3.79 1.72
CA CYS A 89 5.34 -4.20 2.45
C CYS A 89 5.36 -5.74 2.55
N PRO A 90 6.51 -6.42 2.36
CA PRO A 90 6.58 -7.89 2.37
C PRO A 90 6.03 -8.56 3.64
N ASP A 91 6.11 -7.87 4.78
CA ASP A 91 5.66 -8.39 6.07
C ASP A 91 4.13 -8.29 6.29
N LEU A 92 3.40 -7.65 5.37
CA LEU A 92 1.95 -7.48 5.48
C LEU A 92 1.18 -8.64 4.85
N THR A 93 0.06 -9.00 5.49
CA THR A 93 -0.89 -10.00 4.99
C THR A 93 -2.04 -9.40 4.17
N TRP A 94 -1.87 -8.17 3.70
CA TRP A 94 -2.82 -7.46 2.84
C TRP A 94 -2.08 -6.54 1.87
N ASP A 95 -2.74 -6.18 0.78
CA ASP A 95 -2.20 -5.22 -0.18
C ASP A 95 -2.54 -3.78 0.20
N CYS A 96 -1.52 -2.91 0.21
CA CYS A 96 -1.70 -1.47 0.38
C CYS A 96 -2.43 -0.87 -0.83
N PHE A 97 -2.20 -1.43 -2.02
CA PHE A 97 -2.82 -1.00 -3.26
C PHE A 97 -3.00 -2.18 -4.22
N ARG A 98 -4.11 -2.17 -4.96
CA ARG A 98 -4.41 -3.16 -6.00
C ARG A 98 -4.02 -2.61 -7.36
N VAL A 99 -3.03 -3.22 -7.99
CA VAL A 99 -2.40 -2.72 -9.20
C VAL A 99 -3.16 -3.23 -10.43
N GLY A 100 -3.53 -2.32 -11.33
CA GLY A 100 -4.21 -2.63 -12.58
C GLY A 100 -3.34 -2.32 -13.80
N ASP A 101 -3.87 -2.62 -14.99
CA ASP A 101 -3.16 -2.41 -16.26
C ASP A 101 -2.78 -0.94 -16.51
N SER A 102 -3.64 -0.02 -16.10
CA SER A 102 -3.42 1.43 -16.19
C SER A 102 -2.59 1.99 -15.02
N SER A 103 -2.05 1.14 -14.14
CA SER A 103 -1.15 1.60 -13.08
C SER A 103 0.23 1.91 -13.63
N MET A 104 0.85 2.97 -13.12
CA MET A 104 2.15 3.45 -13.57
C MET A 104 3.28 2.66 -12.91
N CYS A 105 4.30 2.32 -13.68
CA CYS A 105 5.56 1.79 -13.22
C CYS A 105 6.53 2.94 -12.87
N PHE A 106 7.52 2.67 -12.03
CA PHE A 106 8.68 3.55 -11.80
C PHE A 106 9.35 4.04 -13.09
N CYS A 107 9.31 3.25 -14.17
CA CYS A 107 9.88 3.69 -15.46
C CYS A 107 9.05 4.78 -16.16
N GLY A 108 7.85 5.10 -15.67
CA GLY A 108 6.92 6.07 -16.24
C GLY A 108 5.90 5.49 -17.22
N HIS A 109 5.97 4.19 -17.54
CA HIS A 109 5.04 3.48 -18.43
C HIS A 109 4.01 2.68 -17.64
N HIS A 110 2.90 2.33 -18.26
CA HIS A 110 1.81 1.58 -17.65
C HIS A 110 2.05 0.07 -17.66
N LEU A 111 1.39 -0.66 -16.76
CA LEU A 111 1.50 -2.12 -16.70
C LEU A 111 1.08 -2.80 -18.02
N TYR A 112 0.12 -2.25 -18.78
CA TYR A 112 -0.23 -2.79 -20.11
C TYR A 112 0.89 -2.66 -21.14
N GLU A 113 1.88 -1.78 -20.92
CA GLU A 113 3.06 -1.59 -21.76
C GLU A 113 4.23 -2.50 -21.34
N HIS A 114 4.02 -3.34 -20.32
CA HIS A 114 4.97 -4.35 -19.86
C HIS A 114 4.65 -5.74 -20.42
N GLY A 115 5.59 -6.67 -20.24
CA GLY A 115 5.45 -8.07 -20.63
C GLY A 115 4.22 -8.74 -20.01
N LYS A 116 3.79 -9.84 -20.62
CA LYS A 116 2.71 -10.66 -20.06
C LYS A 116 3.13 -11.19 -18.68
N TYR A 117 2.17 -11.26 -17.77
CA TYR A 117 2.36 -11.75 -16.40
C TYR A 117 1.35 -12.85 -16.08
N THR A 118 1.79 -13.84 -15.30
CA THR A 118 1.02 -15.06 -14.97
C THR A 118 0.90 -15.31 -13.46
N GLY A 119 1.39 -14.39 -12.62
CA GLY A 119 1.39 -14.56 -11.17
C GLY A 119 2.48 -15.49 -10.61
N SER A 120 3.44 -15.91 -11.44
CA SER A 120 4.54 -16.80 -11.07
C SER A 120 5.92 -16.13 -11.07
N SER A 121 6.00 -14.88 -11.52
CA SER A 121 7.24 -14.12 -11.62
C SER A 121 6.97 -12.63 -11.42
N VAL A 122 7.86 -11.98 -10.67
CA VAL A 122 7.90 -10.52 -10.51
C VAL A 122 8.63 -9.83 -11.67
N ARG A 123 9.36 -10.59 -12.51
CA ARG A 123 10.05 -10.05 -13.69
C ARG A 123 9.05 -9.84 -14.82
N VAL A 124 8.49 -8.64 -14.85
CA VAL A 124 7.57 -8.18 -15.89
C VAL A 124 8.22 -6.96 -16.57
N PRO A 125 9.12 -7.16 -17.56
CA PRO A 125 9.91 -6.08 -18.14
C PRO A 125 9.05 -5.13 -18.97
N CYS A 126 9.46 -3.87 -19.07
CA CYS A 126 8.80 -2.90 -19.93
C CYS A 126 9.10 -3.20 -21.40
N LEU A 127 8.09 -3.14 -22.28
CA LEU A 127 8.23 -3.41 -23.71
C LEU A 127 8.35 -2.13 -24.55
N VAL A 128 8.21 -0.95 -23.94
CA VAL A 128 8.39 0.33 -24.63
C VAL A 128 9.84 0.43 -25.15
N PRO A 129 10.04 0.74 -26.45
CA PRO A 129 11.37 0.84 -27.04
C PRO A 129 12.30 1.74 -26.21
N SER A 130 13.57 1.33 -26.07
CA SER A 130 14.61 2.02 -25.28
C SER A 130 14.43 2.05 -23.75
N CYS A 131 13.33 1.54 -23.21
CA CYS A 131 13.17 1.38 -21.77
C CYS A 131 14.03 0.21 -21.26
N SER A 132 14.80 0.43 -20.17
CA SER A 132 15.66 -0.59 -19.57
C SER A 132 15.10 -1.17 -18.26
N CYS A 133 13.78 -1.04 -18.07
CA CYS A 133 13.06 -1.54 -16.90
C CYS A 133 12.86 -3.06 -16.98
N GLY A 134 13.51 -3.81 -16.08
CA GLY A 134 13.47 -5.27 -16.07
C GLY A 134 12.32 -5.90 -15.25
N ALA A 135 11.64 -5.12 -14.42
CA ALA A 135 10.52 -5.56 -13.61
C ALA A 135 9.58 -4.38 -13.34
N PHE A 136 8.28 -4.64 -13.37
CA PHE A 136 7.28 -3.65 -13.02
C PHE A 136 7.37 -3.31 -11.52
N ALA A 137 7.50 -2.03 -11.20
CA ALA A 137 7.51 -1.51 -9.84
C ALA A 137 6.46 -0.41 -9.76
N PHE A 138 5.32 -0.69 -9.11
CA PHE A 138 4.21 0.25 -9.00
C PHE A 138 4.69 1.58 -8.44
N MET A 139 4.35 2.67 -9.12
CA MET A 139 4.61 4.03 -8.67
C MET A 139 3.29 4.80 -8.64
N PRO A 140 2.89 5.36 -7.48
CA PRO A 140 1.74 6.24 -7.41
C PRO A 140 1.82 7.36 -8.46
N SER A 141 0.74 7.56 -9.19
CA SER A 141 0.60 8.58 -10.24
C SER A 141 -0.50 9.59 -9.95
N ARG A 142 -1.23 9.40 -8.84
CA ARG A 142 -2.27 10.33 -8.36
C ARG A 142 -2.01 10.74 -6.91
N PRO A 143 -2.31 12.00 -6.53
CA PRO A 143 -2.17 12.44 -5.14
C PRO A 143 -2.98 11.60 -4.13
N GLU A 144 -4.13 11.04 -4.55
CA GLU A 144 -4.96 10.22 -3.66
C GLU A 144 -4.32 8.89 -3.27
N GLU A 145 -3.46 8.35 -4.13
CA GLU A 145 -2.75 7.08 -3.87
C GLU A 145 -1.68 7.24 -2.79
N VAL A 146 -1.24 8.48 -2.53
CA VAL A 146 -0.26 8.84 -1.49
C VAL A 146 -0.89 9.63 -0.34
N GLY A 147 -2.23 9.66 -0.26
CA GLY A 147 -2.93 10.27 0.87
C GLY A 147 -2.86 11.79 0.87
N GLU A 148 -2.58 12.43 -0.27
CA GLU A 148 -2.51 13.89 -0.42
C GLU A 148 -3.64 14.46 -1.31
N PRO A 149 -4.92 14.12 -1.10
CA PRO A 149 -6.01 14.54 -1.98
C PRO A 149 -6.18 16.07 -2.05
N TRP A 150 -5.73 16.81 -1.03
CA TRP A 150 -5.80 18.28 -0.97
C TRP A 150 -4.92 18.96 -2.04
N VAL A 151 -3.93 18.27 -2.61
CA VAL A 151 -3.04 18.83 -3.64
C VAL A 151 -3.84 19.24 -4.89
N ARG A 152 -4.96 18.57 -5.17
CA ARG A 152 -5.86 18.91 -6.29
C ARG A 152 -6.53 20.26 -6.17
N GLY A 153 -6.67 20.78 -4.94
CA GLY A 153 -7.25 22.09 -4.68
C GLY A 153 -6.28 23.25 -4.86
N ARG A 154 -4.99 23.00 -5.13
CA ARG A 154 -4.01 24.07 -5.30
C ARG A 154 -4.22 24.76 -6.66
N PRO A 155 -4.16 26.10 -6.70
CA PRO A 155 -4.19 26.84 -7.97
C PRO A 155 -3.11 26.32 -8.93
N GLY A 156 -3.48 26.08 -10.18
CA GLY A 156 -2.56 25.59 -11.21
C GLY A 156 -2.17 24.11 -11.10
N PHE A 157 -2.83 23.32 -10.24
CA PHE A 157 -2.61 21.88 -10.21
C PHE A 157 -3.09 21.22 -11.50
N ASP A 158 -2.22 20.41 -12.11
CA ASP A 158 -2.56 19.52 -13.21
C ASP A 158 -2.18 18.07 -12.86
N SER A 159 -3.20 17.21 -12.84
CA SER A 159 -3.05 15.78 -12.57
C SER A 159 -2.20 15.03 -13.60
N GLN A 160 -2.14 15.50 -14.85
CA GLN A 160 -1.44 14.82 -15.94
C GLN A 160 0.08 14.96 -15.81
N VAL A 161 0.54 16.02 -15.15
CA VAL A 161 1.97 16.30 -14.92
C VAL A 161 2.43 15.99 -13.51
N TRP A 162 1.51 15.64 -12.58
CA TRP A 162 1.89 15.27 -11.23
C TRP A 162 2.78 14.02 -11.22
N ARG A 163 3.85 14.04 -10.44
CA ARG A 163 4.76 12.91 -10.28
C ARG A 163 5.15 12.76 -8.81
N ALA A 164 5.18 11.51 -8.36
CA ALA A 164 5.81 11.15 -7.10
C ALA A 164 7.28 11.61 -7.07
N LEU A 165 7.66 12.29 -5.99
CA LEU A 165 8.99 12.88 -5.80
C LEU A 165 9.86 12.02 -4.89
N CYS A 166 11.17 12.06 -5.17
CA CYS A 166 12.20 11.58 -4.27
C CYS A 166 12.52 12.65 -3.20
N ARG A 167 13.15 12.25 -2.10
CA ARG A 167 13.72 13.18 -1.10
C ARG A 167 14.72 14.17 -1.72
N CYS A 168 15.38 13.82 -2.82
CA CYS A 168 16.24 14.72 -3.60
C CYS A 168 15.48 15.77 -4.43
N LYS A 169 14.14 15.80 -4.32
CA LYS A 169 13.20 16.71 -4.99
C LYS A 169 13.02 16.50 -6.50
N HIS A 170 13.71 15.53 -7.08
CA HIS A 170 13.48 15.12 -8.45
C HIS A 170 12.37 14.07 -8.56
N PRO A 171 11.55 14.09 -9.62
CA PRO A 171 10.54 13.07 -9.87
C PRO A 171 11.15 11.68 -10.12
N HIS A 172 10.38 10.63 -9.85
CA HIS A 172 10.81 9.25 -10.08
C HIS A 172 11.27 9.00 -11.54
N GLN A 173 10.67 9.66 -12.53
CA GLN A 173 11.05 9.54 -13.96
C GLN A 173 12.46 10.07 -14.26
N GLN A 174 13.02 10.92 -13.41
CA GLN A 174 14.41 11.39 -13.50
C GLN A 174 15.39 10.45 -12.79
N HIS A 175 14.93 9.30 -12.30
CA HIS A 175 15.75 8.24 -11.74
C HIS A 175 15.84 7.06 -12.72
N SER A 176 16.86 6.23 -12.54
CA SER A 176 17.02 5.02 -13.35
C SER A 176 15.88 4.03 -13.09
N PRO A 177 15.28 3.41 -14.12
CA PRO A 177 14.28 2.35 -13.91
C PRO A 177 14.93 1.00 -13.55
N ARG A 178 16.27 0.95 -13.50
CA ARG A 178 17.03 -0.22 -13.03
C ARG A 178 17.05 -0.24 -11.51
N ALA A 179 17.41 -1.40 -10.95
CA ALA A 179 17.58 -1.59 -9.52
C ALA A 179 18.39 -0.48 -8.86
N GLY A 180 18.00 -0.10 -7.64
CA GLY A 180 18.57 1.02 -6.90
C GLY A 180 17.94 2.36 -7.27
N HIS A 181 17.48 2.57 -8.50
CA HIS A 181 16.81 3.81 -8.89
C HIS A 181 17.63 5.08 -8.62
N SER A 182 18.89 5.11 -9.06
CA SER A 182 19.75 6.28 -8.90
C SER A 182 19.24 7.48 -9.71
N CYS A 183 19.37 8.70 -9.16
CA CYS A 183 18.99 9.91 -9.86
C CYS A 183 19.93 10.17 -11.05
N ARG A 184 19.38 10.66 -12.15
CA ARG A 184 20.11 10.97 -13.40
C ARG A 184 20.32 12.46 -13.61
N VAL A 185 19.82 13.31 -12.71
CA VAL A 185 20.02 14.77 -12.79
C VAL A 185 21.47 15.10 -12.46
N GLY A 186 22.12 15.87 -13.34
CA GLY A 186 23.50 16.30 -13.17
C GLY A 186 23.71 17.01 -11.82
N GLY A 187 24.77 16.63 -11.10
CA GLY A 187 25.10 17.18 -9.79
C GLY A 187 24.32 16.57 -8.61
N CYS A 188 23.30 15.75 -8.84
CA CYS A 188 22.59 15.06 -7.77
C CYS A 188 23.36 13.81 -7.30
N ARG A 189 23.59 13.68 -5.98
CA ARG A 189 24.27 12.52 -5.36
C ARG A 189 23.29 11.42 -4.89
N CYS A 190 22.04 11.49 -5.30
CA CYS A 190 21.01 10.52 -4.94
C CYS A 190 21.26 9.18 -5.66
N VAL A 191 21.80 8.20 -4.93
CA VAL A 191 22.11 6.87 -5.47
C VAL A 191 20.95 5.88 -5.34
N ILE A 192 19.99 6.17 -4.46
CA ILE A 192 18.80 5.35 -4.24
C ILE A 192 17.55 6.21 -4.15
N PHE A 193 16.47 5.81 -4.81
CA PHE A 193 15.19 6.50 -4.67
C PHE A 193 14.65 6.32 -3.25
N GLN A 194 14.27 7.44 -2.63
CA GLN A 194 13.61 7.47 -1.33
C GLN A 194 12.39 8.35 -1.46
N SER A 195 11.19 7.84 -1.16
CA SER A 195 9.98 8.63 -1.36
C SER A 195 9.95 9.85 -0.44
N SER A 196 9.47 10.98 -0.98
CA SER A 196 9.10 12.15 -0.17
C SER A 196 7.67 12.08 0.38
N PHE A 197 6.95 10.99 0.07
CA PHE A 197 5.58 10.71 0.49
C PHE A 197 5.54 9.39 1.27
N LEU A 198 4.44 9.18 1.99
CA LEU A 198 4.14 7.93 2.69
C LEU A 198 2.98 7.20 2.02
N CYS A 199 2.95 5.88 2.14
CA CYS A 199 1.83 5.07 1.70
C CYS A 199 0.57 5.44 2.48
N ALA A 200 -0.51 5.77 1.78
CA ALA A 200 -1.79 6.11 2.39
C ALA A 200 -2.42 4.96 3.21
N SER A 201 -1.96 3.72 2.98
CA SER A 201 -2.51 2.50 3.60
C SER A 201 -1.73 2.06 4.86
N CYS A 202 -0.42 2.28 4.93
CA CYS A 202 0.39 1.74 6.03
C CYS A 202 1.43 2.72 6.60
N ASP A 203 1.42 3.97 6.13
CA ASP A 203 2.35 5.03 6.54
C ASP A 203 3.85 4.71 6.35
N GLN A 204 4.17 3.66 5.58
CA GLN A 204 5.56 3.33 5.22
C GLN A 204 6.00 4.05 3.95
N HIS A 205 7.31 4.23 3.81
CA HIS A 205 7.93 4.77 2.59
C HIS A 205 7.78 3.82 1.39
N TRP A 206 7.83 4.36 0.17
CA TRP A 206 7.66 3.58 -1.06
C TRP A 206 8.70 2.46 -1.18
N GLU A 207 9.96 2.75 -0.83
CA GLU A 207 11.07 1.79 -0.90
C GLU A 207 10.95 0.61 0.09
N LYS A 208 9.95 0.61 0.97
CA LYS A 208 9.60 -0.54 1.84
C LYS A 208 8.62 -1.51 1.19
N HIS A 209 8.06 -1.14 0.04
CA HIS A 209 7.04 -1.92 -0.65
C HIS A 209 7.61 -2.62 -1.87
N GLU A 210 6.97 -3.73 -2.23
CA GLU A 210 7.24 -4.46 -3.46
C GLU A 210 5.93 -4.67 -4.24
N THR A 211 6.04 -4.82 -5.55
CA THR A 211 4.92 -5.26 -6.38
C THR A 211 4.97 -6.78 -6.53
N PHE A 212 3.90 -7.42 -6.07
CA PHE A 212 3.74 -8.87 -6.14
C PHE A 212 2.84 -9.23 -7.31
N PHE A 213 3.22 -10.28 -8.02
CA PHE A 213 2.38 -10.95 -9.02
C PHE A 213 2.14 -12.36 -8.50
N GLU A 214 0.89 -12.66 -8.14
CA GLU A 214 0.54 -13.89 -7.42
C GLU A 214 -0.64 -14.58 -8.09
N THR A 215 -0.69 -15.90 -8.02
CA THR A 215 -1.87 -16.67 -8.41
C THR A 215 -2.85 -16.75 -7.24
N GLU A 216 -4.13 -17.00 -7.53
CA GLU A 216 -5.11 -17.27 -6.46
C GLU A 216 -4.65 -18.37 -5.52
N GLN A 217 -4.07 -19.45 -6.07
CA GLN A 217 -3.58 -20.57 -5.29
C GLN A 217 -2.43 -20.16 -4.36
N SER A 218 -1.48 -19.34 -4.83
CA SER A 218 -0.38 -18.88 -3.98
C SER A 218 -0.89 -17.94 -2.88
N ARG A 219 -1.87 -17.08 -3.15
CA ARG A 219 -2.49 -16.23 -2.13
C ARG A 219 -3.24 -17.03 -1.08
N ARG A 220 -4.04 -18.01 -1.49
CA ARG A 220 -4.75 -18.90 -0.57
C ARG A 220 -3.80 -19.66 0.35
N LYS A 221 -2.67 -20.15 -0.16
CA LYS A 221 -1.63 -20.83 0.64
C LYS A 221 -0.96 -19.89 1.66
N GLN A 222 -0.77 -18.63 1.30
CA GLN A 222 -0.14 -17.61 2.14
C GLN A 222 -1.13 -16.93 3.11
N GLY A 223 -2.44 -17.25 3.03
CA GLY A 223 -3.46 -16.58 3.83
C GLY A 223 -3.73 -15.13 3.43
N LEU A 224 -3.45 -14.77 2.18
CA LEU A 224 -3.68 -13.44 1.63
C LEU A 224 -5.11 -13.32 1.06
N PRO A 225 -5.71 -12.11 1.02
CA PRO A 225 -7.05 -11.91 0.45
C PRO A 225 -7.13 -12.31 -1.02
N TYR A 226 -8.19 -13.03 -1.41
CA TYR A 226 -8.51 -13.44 -2.77
C TYR A 226 -10.04 -13.44 -2.98
N GLY A 227 -10.51 -13.54 -4.23
CA GLY A 227 -11.93 -13.49 -4.56
C GLY A 227 -12.59 -12.20 -4.05
N ASP A 228 -13.77 -12.31 -3.45
CA ASP A 228 -14.49 -11.17 -2.88
C ASP A 228 -13.72 -10.46 -1.76
N ALA A 229 -12.86 -11.18 -1.02
CA ALA A 229 -12.02 -10.58 0.03
C ALA A 229 -10.92 -9.68 -0.56
N TYR A 230 -10.62 -9.82 -1.86
CA TYR A 230 -9.69 -8.93 -2.54
C TYR A 230 -10.34 -7.62 -2.99
N MET A 231 -11.65 -7.39 -2.81
CA MET A 231 -12.26 -6.11 -3.16
C MET A 231 -11.80 -4.97 -2.23
N PRO A 232 -11.66 -3.71 -2.71
CA PRO A 232 -11.49 -2.56 -1.84
C PRO A 232 -12.59 -2.48 -0.78
N PHE A 233 -12.18 -2.21 0.46
CA PHE A 233 -13.04 -2.15 1.63
C PHE A 233 -13.84 -3.44 1.88
N ALA A 234 -13.30 -4.62 1.54
CA ALA A 234 -13.96 -5.91 1.73
C ALA A 234 -14.59 -6.07 3.13
N GLU A 235 -13.91 -5.56 4.15
CA GLU A 235 -14.25 -5.54 5.57
C GLU A 235 -15.32 -4.50 5.96
N VAL A 236 -15.57 -3.49 5.14
CA VAL A 236 -16.59 -2.46 5.35
C VAL A 236 -17.65 -2.54 4.23
N PRO A 237 -18.73 -3.33 4.41
CA PRO A 237 -19.74 -3.54 3.37
C PRO A 237 -20.32 -2.25 2.78
N THR A 238 -20.52 -1.22 3.60
CA THR A 238 -21.08 0.07 3.16
C THR A 238 -20.16 0.77 2.16
N LEU A 239 -18.85 0.84 2.43
CA LEU A 239 -17.87 1.43 1.52
C LEU A 239 -17.61 0.53 0.31
N ARG A 240 -17.53 -0.79 0.50
CA ARG A 240 -17.44 -1.75 -0.60
C ARG A 240 -18.58 -1.61 -1.60
N ASN A 241 -19.81 -1.51 -1.09
CA ASN A 241 -21.00 -1.33 -1.92
C ASN A 241 -21.00 0.02 -2.63
N ALA A 242 -20.49 1.08 -2.00
CA ALA A 242 -20.31 2.37 -2.64
C ALA A 242 -19.29 2.29 -3.79
N VAL A 243 -18.16 1.61 -3.58
CA VAL A 243 -17.16 1.35 -4.63
C VAL A 243 -17.78 0.58 -5.80
N LEU A 244 -18.59 -0.44 -5.52
CA LEU A 244 -19.24 -1.25 -6.57
C LEU A 244 -20.33 -0.49 -7.33
N THR A 245 -21.22 0.20 -6.61
CA THR A 245 -22.49 0.71 -7.15
C THR A 245 -22.51 2.22 -7.40
N GLY A 246 -21.56 2.97 -6.82
CA GLY A 246 -21.59 4.43 -6.80
C GLY A 246 -22.61 5.00 -5.81
N ARG A 247 -23.24 4.15 -4.98
CA ARG A 247 -24.26 4.54 -4.01
C ARG A 247 -23.78 4.24 -2.60
N LEU A 248 -23.64 5.28 -1.78
CA LEU A 248 -23.62 5.12 -0.33
C LEU A 248 -25.08 4.89 0.07
N LYS A 249 -25.43 3.65 0.42
CA LYS A 249 -26.67 3.42 1.15
C LYS A 249 -26.35 3.59 2.62
N ASP A 250 -27.11 4.42 3.32
CA ASP A 250 -27.23 4.32 4.77
C ASP A 250 -27.74 2.90 5.07
N THR A 251 -26.92 2.04 5.65
CA THR A 251 -27.39 0.77 6.23
C THR A 251 -27.94 1.13 7.62
N TYR A 252 -29.21 0.88 7.98
CA TYR A 252 -29.89 -0.41 8.00
C TYR A 252 -31.40 -0.30 7.69
N ALA A 253 -31.91 -1.21 6.85
CA ALA A 253 -33.30 -1.68 6.91
C ALA A 253 -33.36 -3.13 6.41
N LEU A 254 -32.95 -4.06 7.27
CA LEU A 254 -33.33 -5.47 7.28
C LEU A 254 -33.35 -5.82 8.78
N SER A 255 -34.43 -6.26 9.41
CA SER A 255 -35.72 -6.79 8.98
C SER A 255 -36.62 -6.86 10.23
N ASP A 256 -37.91 -6.60 10.12
CA ASP A 256 -38.87 -7.48 10.82
C ASP A 256 -40.23 -7.50 10.11
N SER A 257 -40.32 -8.35 9.09
CA SER A 257 -41.57 -9.04 8.79
C SER A 257 -41.42 -10.44 9.37
N THR A 258 -41.85 -10.68 10.60
CA THR A 258 -42.93 -11.62 10.95
C THR A 258 -42.98 -11.87 12.46
N ARG A 259 -43.95 -11.26 13.17
CA ARG A 259 -44.75 -11.99 14.15
C ARG A 259 -46.24 -11.69 13.93
N LYS A 260 -46.96 -12.78 13.67
CA LYS A 260 -48.42 -12.89 13.52
C LYS A 260 -49.15 -12.49 14.81
N ALA A 261 -50.38 -12.01 14.60
CA ALA A 261 -51.62 -12.19 15.40
C ALA A 261 -51.46 -12.74 16.83
N VAL A 262 -52.01 -12.04 17.83
CA VAL A 262 -53.42 -11.97 18.28
C VAL A 262 -53.53 -10.74 19.18
#